data_AF-A0A453S8N2-F1
#
_entry.id   AF-A0A453S8N2-F1
#
_cell.length_a   1.000
_cell.length_b   1.000
_cell.length_c   1.000
_cell.angle_alpha   90.00
_cell.angle_beta   90.00
_cell.angle_gamma   90.00
#
_symmetry.space_group_name_H-M   'P 1'
#
loop_
_entity.id
_entity.type
_entity.pdbx_description
1 polymer ?
#
loop_
_entity_poly.entity_id
_entity_poly.type
_entity_poly.pdbx_seq_one_letter_code
_entity_poly.pdbx_strand_id
1 'polypeptide(L)'
;MDPQSHSQSPPPAAEDDPDAMPREQQQREEAPPGYVPPMSPEEVAAVEALLGYEFKDKSLVGEALTHGSFYLPYRSGDSTYERLEYLGDGVLTCLVSREVFLTYPDLPPGPLTRLRAANVDKEKLARVAVDHGIHRFLRHKAPKLEEQIADFVKELGQYEYHSNGLLDAPKVLSDIVESLIGAIYVDSKYNQEQVWQGFSKFG
;
A
#
# COMPACT_ATOMS: atom_id res chain seq x y z
N MET A 1 71.53 16.40 3.20
CA MET A 1 70.47 15.45 3.55
C MET A 1 69.26 15.85 2.73
N ASP A 2 69.14 15.29 1.53
CA ASP A 2 68.02 15.51 0.62
C ASP A 2 67.07 14.31 0.70
N PRO A 3 65.74 14.50 0.78
CA PRO A 3 64.79 13.41 0.85
C PRO A 3 64.46 12.87 -0.55
N GLN A 4 64.37 11.54 -0.65
CA GLN A 4 64.05 10.79 -1.86
C GLN A 4 62.67 11.15 -2.42
N SER A 5 62.61 11.50 -3.71
CA SER A 5 61.38 11.61 -4.48
C SER A 5 60.93 10.22 -4.97
N HIS A 6 59.87 9.67 -4.38
CA HIS A 6 59.19 8.50 -4.94
C HIS A 6 58.25 8.94 -6.07
N SER A 7 58.61 8.62 -7.31
CA SER A 7 57.72 8.72 -8.48
C SER A 7 56.75 7.54 -8.46
N GLN A 8 55.47 7.79 -8.16
CA GLN A 8 54.41 6.81 -8.37
C GLN A 8 53.94 6.88 -9.83
N SER A 9 54.07 5.77 -10.55
CA SER A 9 53.49 5.60 -11.89
C SER A 9 51.95 5.58 -11.80
N PRO A 10 51.22 6.15 -12.78
CA PRO A 10 49.77 6.05 -12.80
C PRO A 10 49.32 4.60 -13.03
N PRO A 11 48.16 4.19 -12.50
CA PRO A 11 47.62 2.86 -12.75
C PRO A 11 47.28 2.70 -14.24
N PRO A 12 47.38 1.47 -14.79
CA PRO A 12 47.06 1.23 -16.19
C PRO A 12 45.58 1.51 -16.45
N ALA A 13 45.29 2.15 -17.59
CA ALA A 13 43.94 2.31 -18.09
C ALA A 13 43.35 0.91 -18.36
N ALA A 14 42.31 0.56 -17.61
CA ALA A 14 41.47 -0.59 -17.92
C ALA A 14 40.51 -0.17 -19.03
N GLU A 15 40.95 -0.33 -20.28
CA GLU A 15 40.10 -0.32 -21.46
C GLU A 15 40.21 -1.70 -22.13
N ASP A 16 39.09 -2.18 -22.66
CA ASP A 16 38.85 -3.49 -23.29
C ASP A 16 38.55 -4.70 -22.37
N ASP A 17 37.47 -4.61 -21.59
CA ASP A 17 36.66 -5.81 -21.29
C ASP A 17 35.48 -5.88 -22.29
N PRO A 18 35.45 -6.84 -23.21
CA PRO A 18 34.41 -6.96 -24.23
C PRO A 18 33.04 -7.38 -23.68
N ASP A 19 32.96 -7.76 -22.39
CA ASP A 19 31.70 -8.02 -21.66
C ASP A 19 31.26 -6.84 -20.78
N ALA A 20 32.01 -5.72 -20.75
CA ALA A 20 31.63 -4.55 -19.99
C ALA A 20 30.40 -3.87 -20.62
N MET A 21 29.26 -3.97 -19.93
CA MET A 21 28.02 -3.32 -20.33
C MET A 21 28.21 -1.80 -20.50
N PRO A 22 27.64 -1.16 -21.54
CA PRO A 22 27.77 0.27 -21.77
C PRO A 22 27.35 1.10 -20.55
N ARG A 23 28.14 2.11 -20.18
CA ARG A 23 27.94 2.99 -19.02
C ARG A 23 26.56 3.66 -18.93
N GLU A 24 25.84 3.77 -20.05
CA GLU A 24 24.46 4.28 -20.09
C GLU A 24 23.42 3.32 -19.48
N GLN A 25 23.73 2.02 -19.38
CA GLN A 25 22.86 1.03 -18.72
C GLN A 25 23.11 0.95 -17.21
N GLN A 26 24.34 1.25 -16.76
CA GLN A 26 24.69 1.30 -15.33
C GLN A 26 24.05 2.50 -14.60
N GLN A 27 23.62 3.55 -15.30
CA GLN A 27 22.95 4.71 -14.69
C GLN A 27 21.43 4.54 -14.50
N ARG A 28 20.85 3.38 -14.86
CA ARG A 28 19.40 3.12 -14.73
C ARG A 28 19.02 2.18 -13.58
N GLU A 29 19.94 1.83 -12.66
CA GLU A 29 19.64 0.85 -11.61
C GLU A 29 18.75 1.40 -10.48
N GLU A 30 18.80 2.71 -10.21
CA GLU A 30 18.03 3.32 -9.11
C GLU A 30 16.88 4.18 -9.66
N ALA A 31 15.64 3.82 -9.32
CA ALA A 31 14.50 4.73 -9.48
C ALA A 31 14.66 5.91 -8.50
N PRO A 32 14.16 7.12 -8.82
CA PRO A 32 14.13 8.20 -7.85
C PRO A 32 13.39 7.73 -6.58
N PRO A 33 13.84 8.11 -5.37
CA PRO A 33 13.21 7.66 -4.14
C PRO A 33 11.71 7.98 -4.10
N GLY A 34 10.89 6.97 -3.86
CA GLY A 34 9.44 7.11 -3.84
C GLY A 34 8.81 7.18 -5.23
N TYR A 35 9.42 6.54 -6.24
CA TYR A 35 8.85 6.52 -7.58
C TYR A 35 7.53 5.74 -7.60
N VAL A 36 6.47 6.47 -7.92
CA VAL A 36 5.14 5.93 -8.15
C VAL A 36 4.76 6.23 -9.60
N PRO A 37 4.48 5.20 -10.42
CA PRO A 37 3.93 5.38 -11.76
C PRO A 37 2.66 6.23 -11.69
N PRO A 38 2.49 7.25 -12.55
CA PRO A 38 1.30 8.08 -12.53
C PRO A 38 0.06 7.23 -12.84
N MET A 39 -0.98 7.43 -12.06
CA MET A 39 -2.33 6.93 -12.32
C MET A 39 -3.07 7.96 -13.19
N SER A 40 -4.03 7.56 -14.02
CA SER A 40 -4.74 8.53 -14.85
C SER A 40 -5.58 9.48 -13.97
N PRO A 41 -5.80 10.74 -14.38
CA PRO A 41 -6.66 11.65 -13.64
C PRO A 41 -8.09 11.11 -13.45
N GLU A 42 -8.61 10.36 -14.43
CA GLU A 42 -9.94 9.75 -14.33
C GLU A 42 -9.99 8.64 -13.27
N GLU A 43 -8.96 7.80 -13.22
CA GLU A 43 -8.85 6.73 -12.22
C GLU A 43 -8.72 7.30 -10.81
N VAL A 44 -7.88 8.33 -10.63
CA VAL A 44 -7.72 9.01 -9.35
C VAL A 44 -9.05 9.62 -8.90
N ALA A 45 -9.73 10.35 -9.78
CA ALA A 45 -11.03 10.95 -9.46
C ALA A 45 -12.09 9.90 -9.08
N ALA A 46 -12.06 8.72 -9.72
CA ALA A 46 -12.95 7.62 -9.37
C ALA A 46 -12.66 7.08 -7.96
N VAL A 47 -11.39 6.89 -7.61
CA VAL A 47 -11.00 6.47 -6.25
C VAL A 47 -11.38 7.53 -5.21
N GLU A 48 -11.15 8.81 -5.50
CA GLU A 48 -11.56 9.93 -4.63
C GLU A 48 -13.06 9.97 -4.38
N ALA A 49 -13.86 9.70 -5.42
CA ALA A 49 -15.31 9.61 -5.31
C ALA A 49 -15.75 8.42 -4.44
N LEU A 50 -15.09 7.26 -4.57
CA LEU A 50 -15.35 6.08 -3.74
C LEU A 50 -15.02 6.36 -2.26
N LEU A 51 -13.91 7.05 -2.00
CA LEU A 51 -13.47 7.42 -0.65
C LEU A 51 -14.23 8.60 -0.07
N GLY A 52 -14.87 9.41 -0.91
CA GLY A 52 -15.43 10.69 -0.52
C GLY A 52 -14.38 11.65 0.05
N TYR A 53 -13.12 11.53 -0.41
CA TYR A 53 -11.97 12.32 0.02
C TYR A 53 -11.19 12.79 -1.21
N GLU A 54 -10.88 14.08 -1.28
CA GLU A 54 -10.07 14.67 -2.34
C GLU A 54 -8.63 14.86 -1.85
N PHE A 55 -7.69 14.12 -2.44
CA PHE A 55 -6.27 14.19 -2.13
C PHE A 55 -5.66 15.49 -2.64
N LYS A 56 -4.83 16.12 -1.81
CA LYS A 56 -3.96 17.23 -2.24
C LYS A 56 -2.79 16.69 -3.04
N ASP A 57 -2.23 15.57 -2.59
CA ASP A 57 -1.19 14.83 -3.29
C ASP A 57 -1.78 13.56 -3.94
N LYS A 58 -2.05 13.64 -5.25
CA LYS A 58 -2.62 12.54 -6.04
C LYS A 58 -1.67 11.35 -6.18
N SER A 59 -0.36 11.52 -5.92
CA SER A 59 0.61 10.42 -6.00
C SER A 59 0.37 9.36 -4.92
N LEU A 60 -0.20 9.75 -3.78
CA LEU A 60 -0.55 8.86 -2.68
C LEU A 60 -1.62 7.83 -3.05
N VAL A 61 -2.56 8.19 -3.93
CA VAL A 61 -3.55 7.24 -4.48
C VAL A 61 -2.84 6.17 -5.30
N GLY A 62 -1.88 6.59 -6.13
CA GLY A 62 -1.05 5.68 -6.88
C GLY A 62 -0.24 4.76 -5.96
N GLU A 63 0.43 5.31 -4.95
CA GLU A 63 1.24 4.51 -4.02
C GLU A 63 0.39 3.47 -3.30
N ALA A 64 -0.77 3.88 -2.78
CA ALA A 64 -1.67 3.03 -2.01
C ALA A 64 -2.29 1.87 -2.81
N LEU A 65 -2.31 1.97 -4.14
CA LEU A 65 -2.89 0.98 -5.04
C LEU A 65 -1.83 0.24 -5.88
N THR A 66 -0.54 0.39 -5.59
CA THR A 66 0.54 -0.33 -6.29
C THR A 66 1.08 -1.49 -5.49
N HIS A 67 0.89 -2.70 -6.01
CA HIS A 67 1.55 -3.89 -5.51
C HIS A 67 2.99 -4.02 -6.04
N GLY A 68 3.89 -4.63 -5.26
CA GLY A 68 5.30 -4.78 -5.63
C GLY A 68 5.55 -5.47 -6.97
N SER A 69 4.66 -6.38 -7.39
CA SER A 69 4.75 -7.03 -8.71
C SER A 69 4.51 -6.10 -9.90
N PHE A 70 4.03 -4.88 -9.70
CA PHE A 70 3.89 -3.89 -10.78
C PHE A 70 5.24 -3.52 -11.39
N TYR A 71 6.28 -3.50 -10.55
CA TYR A 71 7.66 -3.20 -10.93
C TYR A 71 8.37 -4.48 -11.35
N LEU A 72 8.84 -4.51 -12.59
CA LEU A 72 9.64 -5.61 -13.14
C LEU A 72 10.77 -4.99 -14.00
N PRO A 73 12.04 -4.98 -13.52
CA PRO A 73 12.48 -5.38 -12.18
C PRO A 73 12.08 -4.36 -11.09
N TYR A 74 11.91 -4.84 -9.86
CA TYR A 74 11.70 -4.01 -8.67
C TYR A 74 13.01 -3.29 -8.29
N ARG A 75 12.95 -1.98 -8.05
CA ARG A 75 14.11 -1.14 -7.71
C ARG A 75 13.94 -0.57 -6.32
N SER A 76 15.05 -0.30 -5.64
CA SER A 76 15.06 0.23 -4.26
C SER A 76 14.33 1.56 -4.07
N GLY A 77 14.15 2.34 -5.14
CA GLY A 77 13.42 3.61 -5.13
C GLY A 77 11.92 3.49 -5.40
N ASP A 78 11.42 2.32 -5.79
CA ASP A 78 10.01 2.12 -6.12
C ASP A 78 9.13 2.14 -4.85
N SER A 79 8.00 2.84 -4.93
CA SER A 79 7.04 2.95 -3.82
C SER A 79 5.84 2.04 -4.01
N THR A 80 5.58 1.19 -3.03
CA THR A 80 4.43 0.26 -2.98
C THR A 80 3.46 0.67 -1.87
N TYR A 81 2.29 0.04 -1.85
CA TYR A 81 1.29 0.28 -0.82
C TYR A 81 1.77 -0.06 0.60
N GLU A 82 2.82 -0.87 0.77
CA GLU A 82 3.19 -1.54 2.02
C GLU A 82 3.55 -0.56 3.15
N ARG A 83 4.20 0.57 2.83
CA ARG A 83 4.52 1.60 3.84
C ARG A 83 3.28 2.32 4.34
N LEU A 84 2.34 2.57 3.43
CA LEU A 84 1.06 3.19 3.74
C LEU A 84 0.13 2.20 4.45
N GLU A 85 0.14 0.91 4.09
CA GLU A 85 -0.55 -0.19 4.79
C GLU A 85 -0.12 -0.22 6.25
N TYR A 86 1.20 -0.27 6.51
CA TYR A 86 1.74 -0.30 7.86
C TYR A 86 1.25 0.87 8.72
N LEU A 87 1.23 2.08 8.16
CA LEU A 87 0.70 3.25 8.87
C LEU A 87 -0.82 3.17 9.05
N GLY A 88 -1.52 2.75 8.01
CA GLY A 88 -2.97 2.66 7.94
C GLY A 88 -3.56 1.65 8.91
N ASP A 89 -2.97 0.48 9.08
CA ASP A 89 -3.38 -0.53 10.08
C ASP A 89 -3.36 0.06 11.50
N GLY A 90 -2.30 0.78 11.85
CA GLY A 90 -2.20 1.46 13.14
C GLY A 90 -3.28 2.54 13.33
N VAL A 91 -3.56 3.32 12.29
CA VAL A 91 -4.62 4.34 12.31
C VAL A 91 -5.99 3.71 12.45
N LEU A 92 -6.32 2.71 11.62
CA LEU A 92 -7.57 1.97 11.66
C LEU A 92 -7.79 1.34 13.04
N THR A 93 -6.78 0.65 13.56
CA THR A 93 -6.79 0.05 14.91
C THR A 93 -7.09 1.10 15.98
N CYS A 94 -6.48 2.29 15.89
CA CYS A 94 -6.73 3.38 16.82
C CYS A 94 -8.17 3.91 16.73
N LEU A 95 -8.67 4.17 15.52
CA LEU A 95 -10.02 4.68 15.27
C LEU A 95 -11.09 3.71 15.79
N VAL A 96 -10.96 2.42 15.47
CA VAL A 96 -11.88 1.37 15.95
C VAL A 96 -11.78 1.21 17.47
N SER A 97 -10.56 1.25 18.04
CA SER A 97 -10.40 1.18 19.50
C SER A 97 -11.09 2.34 20.21
N ARG A 98 -10.98 3.56 19.66
CA ARG A 98 -11.66 4.75 20.17
C ARG A 98 -13.17 4.57 20.11
N GLU A 99 -13.71 4.13 18.98
CA GLU A 99 -15.15 3.95 18.80
C GLU A 99 -15.72 2.90 19.76
N VAL A 100 -15.06 1.75 19.86
CA VAL A 100 -15.46 0.68 20.78
C VAL A 100 -15.38 1.14 22.24
N PHE A 101 -14.35 1.91 22.61
CA PHE A 101 -14.21 2.46 23.97
C PHE A 101 -15.33 3.46 24.31
N LEU A 102 -15.69 4.36 23.38
CA LEU A 102 -16.73 5.36 23.60
C LEU A 102 -18.14 4.76 23.56
N THR A 103 -18.38 3.76 22.71
CA THR A 103 -19.69 3.10 22.56
C THR A 103 -20.01 2.20 23.75
N TYR A 104 -18.99 1.57 24.35
CA TYR A 104 -19.17 0.58 25.41
C TYR A 104 -18.39 0.94 26.69
N PRO A 105 -18.78 2.03 27.40
CA PRO A 105 -18.01 2.56 28.52
C PRO A 105 -17.90 1.61 29.72
N ASP A 106 -18.84 0.69 29.86
CA ASP A 106 -18.91 -0.26 30.99
C ASP A 106 -18.24 -1.61 30.70
N LEU A 107 -17.76 -1.84 29.48
CA LEU A 107 -17.13 -3.11 29.13
C LEU A 107 -15.68 -3.19 29.64
N PRO A 108 -15.26 -4.33 30.23
CA PRO A 108 -13.88 -4.51 30.64
C PRO A 108 -12.93 -4.68 29.43
N PRO A 109 -11.60 -4.58 29.63
CA PRO A 109 -10.61 -4.62 28.54
C PRO A 109 -10.67 -5.85 27.63
N GLY A 110 -11.01 -7.03 28.17
CA GLY A 110 -11.10 -8.28 27.41
C GLY A 110 -12.17 -8.23 26.31
N PRO A 111 -13.45 -7.98 26.64
CA PRO A 111 -14.50 -7.72 25.67
C PRO A 111 -14.18 -6.61 24.66
N LEU A 112 -13.62 -5.47 25.09
CA LEU A 112 -13.21 -4.39 24.18
C LEU A 112 -12.19 -4.88 23.14
N THR A 113 -11.20 -5.66 23.57
CA THR A 113 -10.19 -6.27 22.68
C THR A 113 -10.83 -7.17 21.63
N ARG A 114 -11.83 -7.99 22.02
CA ARG A 114 -12.56 -8.85 21.08
C ARG A 114 -13.42 -8.07 20.11
N LEU A 115 -14.12 -7.04 20.58
CA LEU A 115 -14.91 -6.15 19.72
C LEU A 115 -14.02 -5.44 18.70
N ARG A 116 -12.86 -4.92 19.13
CA ARG A 116 -11.88 -4.34 18.21
C ARG A 116 -11.41 -5.36 17.17
N ALA A 117 -10.98 -6.54 17.60
CA ALA A 117 -10.51 -7.58 16.68
C ALA A 117 -11.60 -8.04 15.69
N ALA A 118 -12.86 -8.06 16.11
CA ALA A 118 -13.98 -8.38 15.23
C ALA A 118 -14.28 -7.28 14.21
N ASN A 119 -13.82 -6.04 14.43
CA ASN A 119 -14.02 -4.91 13.51
C ASN A 119 -12.79 -4.64 12.63
N VAL A 120 -11.58 -4.92 13.13
CA VAL A 120 -10.32 -4.90 12.37
C VAL A 120 -10.01 -6.33 11.92
N ASP A 121 -10.78 -6.80 10.95
CA ASP A 121 -10.67 -8.15 10.40
C ASP A 121 -10.34 -8.10 8.90
N LYS A 122 -9.42 -8.95 8.46
CA LYS A 122 -8.91 -8.94 7.08
C LYS A 122 -9.96 -9.32 6.05
N GLU A 123 -10.82 -10.30 6.34
CA GLU A 123 -11.89 -10.67 5.41
C GLU A 123 -12.90 -9.53 5.28
N LYS A 124 -13.23 -8.86 6.40
CA LYS A 124 -14.10 -7.67 6.36
C LYS A 124 -13.49 -6.56 5.50
N LEU A 125 -12.22 -6.25 5.68
CA LEU A 125 -11.54 -5.23 4.87
C LEU A 125 -11.46 -5.63 3.39
N ALA A 126 -11.19 -6.92 3.11
CA ALA A 126 -11.20 -7.43 1.74
C ALA A 126 -12.59 -7.32 1.08
N ARG A 127 -13.68 -7.57 1.84
CA ARG A 127 -15.05 -7.35 1.38
C ARG A 127 -15.30 -5.88 1.06
N VAL A 128 -14.89 -4.97 1.94
CA VAL A 128 -14.98 -3.52 1.69
C VAL A 128 -14.30 -3.15 0.37
N ALA A 129 -13.10 -3.68 0.10
CA ALA A 129 -12.38 -3.45 -1.16
C ALA A 129 -13.14 -3.95 -2.40
N VAL A 130 -13.87 -5.06 -2.26
CA VAL A 130 -14.68 -5.63 -3.36
C VAL A 130 -15.99 -4.87 -3.54
N ASP A 131 -16.75 -4.69 -2.46
CA ASP A 131 -18.08 -4.07 -2.46
C ASP A 131 -18.05 -2.63 -2.99
N HIS A 132 -16.98 -1.90 -2.69
CA HIS A 132 -16.78 -0.53 -3.16
C HIS A 132 -16.00 -0.46 -4.48
N GLY A 133 -15.62 -1.60 -5.07
CA GLY A 133 -14.93 -1.62 -6.35
C GLY A 133 -13.46 -1.16 -6.32
N ILE A 134 -12.87 -0.96 -5.14
CA ILE A 134 -11.47 -0.51 -4.96
C ILE A 134 -10.49 -1.48 -5.60
N HIS A 135 -10.74 -2.79 -5.47
CA HIS A 135 -9.91 -3.84 -6.06
C HIS A 135 -9.66 -3.68 -7.57
N ARG A 136 -10.58 -3.02 -8.31
CA ARG A 136 -10.45 -2.77 -9.76
C ARG A 136 -9.34 -1.77 -10.12
N PHE A 137 -8.89 -0.99 -9.14
CA PHE A 137 -7.83 0.00 -9.29
C PHE A 137 -6.47 -0.53 -8.81
N LEU A 138 -6.40 -1.77 -8.31
CA LEU A 138 -5.16 -2.41 -7.89
C LEU A 138 -4.22 -2.57 -9.10
N ARG A 139 -3.00 -2.05 -8.98
CA ARG A 139 -1.97 -2.11 -10.01
C ARG A 139 -0.99 -3.24 -9.69
N HIS A 140 -1.02 -4.31 -10.48
CA HIS A 140 -0.14 -5.47 -10.34
C HIS A 140 0.16 -6.11 -11.70
N LYS A 141 1.21 -6.94 -11.76
CA LYS A 141 1.52 -7.83 -12.90
C LYS A 141 1.68 -9.27 -12.41
N ALA A 142 0.71 -9.73 -11.61
CA ALA A 142 0.70 -11.06 -11.02
C ALA A 142 -0.56 -11.84 -11.45
N PRO A 143 -0.49 -12.72 -12.46
CA PRO A 143 -1.66 -13.45 -12.97
C PRO A 143 -2.35 -14.33 -11.92
N LYS A 144 -1.57 -14.95 -11.02
CA LYS A 144 -2.13 -15.75 -9.93
C LYS A 144 -2.94 -14.91 -8.94
N LEU A 145 -2.53 -13.65 -8.72
CA LEU A 145 -3.27 -12.73 -7.85
C LEU A 145 -4.62 -12.36 -8.46
N GLU A 146 -4.65 -12.16 -9.78
CA GLU A 146 -5.89 -11.92 -10.52
C GLU A 146 -6.90 -13.06 -10.33
N GLU A 147 -6.44 -14.31 -10.48
CA GLU A 147 -7.26 -15.51 -10.29
C GLU A 147 -7.81 -15.58 -8.85
N GLN A 148 -6.96 -15.35 -7.86
CA GLN A 148 -7.37 -15.35 -6.45
C GLN A 148 -8.42 -14.27 -6.14
N ILE A 149 -8.28 -13.06 -6.69
CA ILE A 149 -9.28 -11.99 -6.53
C ILE A 149 -10.59 -12.39 -7.21
N ALA A 150 -10.54 -12.92 -8.43
CA ALA A 150 -11.73 -13.34 -9.16
C ALA A 150 -12.51 -14.45 -8.45
N ASP A 151 -11.80 -15.45 -7.91
CA ASP A 151 -12.40 -16.54 -7.13
C ASP A 151 -13.06 -15.99 -5.86
N PHE A 152 -12.36 -15.14 -5.10
CA PHE A 152 -12.91 -14.51 -3.91
C PHE A 152 -14.20 -13.71 -4.22
N VAL A 153 -14.17 -12.85 -5.25
CA VAL A 153 -15.33 -12.05 -5.68
C VAL A 153 -16.53 -12.95 -6.03
N LYS A 154 -16.29 -14.09 -6.68
CA LYS A 154 -17.34 -15.05 -7.03
C LYS A 154 -17.94 -15.75 -5.80
N GLU A 155 -17.10 -16.07 -4.82
CA GLU A 155 -17.52 -16.77 -3.60
C GLU A 155 -18.20 -15.86 -2.58
N LEU A 156 -17.98 -14.54 -2.62
CA LEU A 156 -18.66 -13.57 -1.74
C LEU A 156 -20.19 -13.71 -1.78
N GLY A 157 -20.77 -14.00 -2.95
CA GLY A 157 -22.22 -14.19 -3.08
C GLY A 157 -22.79 -15.38 -2.30
N GLN A 158 -21.94 -16.29 -1.83
CA GLN A 158 -22.35 -17.44 -0.99
C GLN A 158 -22.40 -17.08 0.51
N TYR A 159 -21.78 -15.97 0.91
CA TYR A 159 -21.62 -15.56 2.29
C TYR A 159 -22.01 -14.08 2.45
N GLU A 160 -23.24 -13.82 2.88
CA GLU A 160 -23.83 -12.47 2.91
C GLU A 160 -23.08 -11.47 3.81
N TYR A 161 -22.42 -11.93 4.89
CA TYR A 161 -21.78 -11.04 5.87
C TYR A 161 -20.29 -11.33 6.06
N HIS A 162 -19.96 -12.46 6.66
CA HIS A 162 -18.59 -12.87 6.97
C HIS A 162 -18.55 -14.39 6.99
N SER A 163 -17.48 -14.98 6.45
CA SER A 163 -17.38 -16.43 6.29
C SER A 163 -16.88 -17.13 7.56
N ASN A 164 -16.36 -16.39 8.53
CA ASN A 164 -15.71 -16.90 9.75
C ASN A 164 -14.51 -17.81 9.43
N GLY A 165 -13.76 -17.48 8.38
CA GLY A 165 -12.57 -18.20 7.94
C GLY A 165 -12.83 -19.33 6.94
N LEU A 166 -14.02 -19.37 6.32
CA LEU A 166 -14.35 -20.32 5.26
C LEU A 166 -13.91 -19.83 3.87
N LEU A 167 -13.74 -18.52 3.71
CA LEU A 167 -13.20 -17.89 2.50
C LEU A 167 -11.73 -17.51 2.73
N ASP A 168 -10.88 -17.84 1.76
CA ASP A 168 -9.48 -17.39 1.75
C ASP A 168 -9.40 -16.04 1.03
N ALA A 169 -9.53 -14.95 1.79
CA ALA A 169 -9.45 -13.60 1.25
C ALA A 169 -8.01 -13.25 0.83
N PRO A 170 -7.77 -12.81 -0.42
CA PRO A 170 -6.45 -12.35 -0.83
C PRO A 170 -5.99 -11.18 0.05
N LYS A 171 -4.87 -11.35 0.76
CA LYS A 171 -4.33 -10.36 1.71
C LYS A 171 -4.23 -8.95 1.09
N VAL A 172 -3.86 -8.85 -0.19
CA VAL A 172 -3.75 -7.57 -0.89
C VAL A 172 -5.02 -6.71 -0.79
N LEU A 173 -6.20 -7.33 -0.72
CA LEU A 173 -7.47 -6.61 -0.67
C LEU A 173 -7.67 -5.89 0.67
N SER A 174 -7.28 -6.51 1.79
CA SER A 174 -7.25 -5.81 3.07
C SER A 174 -6.15 -4.75 3.08
N ASP A 175 -4.97 -5.10 2.56
CA ASP A 175 -3.80 -4.23 2.60
C ASP A 175 -4.03 -2.91 1.86
N ILE A 176 -4.71 -2.93 0.69
CA ILE A 176 -4.98 -1.69 -0.05
C ILE A 176 -6.01 -0.79 0.64
N VAL A 177 -6.94 -1.35 1.41
CA VAL A 177 -7.87 -0.54 2.21
C VAL A 177 -7.13 0.15 3.34
N GLU A 178 -6.27 -0.58 4.05
CA GLU A 178 -5.39 -0.01 5.07
C GLU A 178 -4.44 1.02 4.45
N SER A 179 -3.90 0.74 3.28
CA SER A 179 -3.02 1.66 2.57
C SER A 179 -3.70 2.96 2.18
N LEU A 180 -4.95 2.93 1.69
CA LEU A 180 -5.74 4.14 1.42
C LEU A 180 -6.05 4.93 2.69
N ILE A 181 -6.31 4.25 3.82
CA ILE A 181 -6.45 4.90 5.14
C ILE A 181 -5.14 5.63 5.51
N GLY A 182 -4.00 4.96 5.33
CA GLY A 182 -2.66 5.55 5.53
C GLY A 182 -2.42 6.76 4.61
N ALA A 183 -2.83 6.67 3.35
CA ALA A 183 -2.72 7.74 2.36
C ALA A 183 -3.50 9.00 2.79
N ILE A 184 -4.78 8.83 3.17
CA ILE A 184 -5.62 9.92 3.67
C ILE A 184 -4.99 10.53 4.93
N TYR A 185 -4.47 9.69 5.83
CA TYR A 185 -3.83 10.16 7.06
C TYR A 185 -2.59 11.02 6.76
N VAL A 186 -1.75 10.64 5.80
CA VAL A 186 -0.58 11.44 5.39
C VAL A 186 -1.01 12.74 4.70
N ASP A 187 -1.93 12.68 3.74
CA ASP A 187 -2.38 13.84 2.97
C ASP A 187 -3.06 14.90 3.84
N SER A 188 -3.84 14.45 4.83
CA SER A 188 -4.53 15.29 5.80
C SER A 188 -3.63 15.88 6.89
N LYS A 189 -2.30 15.67 6.81
CA LYS A 189 -1.31 16.06 7.83
C LYS A 189 -1.59 15.42 9.19
N TYR A 190 -1.86 14.12 9.16
CA TYR A 190 -2.07 13.26 10.33
C TYR A 190 -3.35 13.60 11.11
N ASN A 191 -4.43 13.96 10.40
CA ASN A 191 -5.71 14.29 10.99
C ASN A 191 -6.65 13.07 11.04
N GLN A 192 -6.83 12.51 12.24
CA GLN A 192 -7.69 11.34 12.46
C GLN A 192 -9.17 11.58 12.14
N GLU A 193 -9.66 12.82 12.27
CA GLU A 193 -11.06 13.14 12.01
C GLU A 193 -11.38 13.13 10.51
N GLN A 194 -10.44 13.59 9.68
CA GLN A 194 -10.57 13.51 8.22
C GLN A 194 -10.59 12.06 7.74
N VAL A 195 -9.72 11.21 8.30
CA VAL A 195 -9.74 9.77 8.02
C VAL A 195 -11.08 9.15 8.42
N TRP A 196 -11.61 9.51 9.60
CA TRP A 196 -12.90 9.01 10.06
C TRP A 196 -14.07 9.44 9.15
N GLN A 197 -14.06 10.68 8.64
CA GLN A 197 -15.10 11.16 7.71
C GLN A 197 -15.06 10.42 6.36
N GLY A 198 -13.89 10.06 5.86
CA GLY A 198 -13.77 9.18 4.69
C GLY A 198 -14.25 7.77 4.99
N PHE A 199 -13.81 7.19 6.13
CA PHE A 199 -14.08 5.80 6.49
C PHE A 199 -15.54 5.52 6.90
N SER A 200 -16.19 6.47 7.59
CA SER A 200 -17.58 6.33 8.06
C SER A 200 -18.62 6.16 6.94
N LYS A 201 -18.23 6.34 5.68
CA LYS A 201 -19.07 6.06 4.50
C LYS A 201 -19.04 4.60 4.05
N PHE A 202 -18.04 3.83 4.51
CA PHE A 202 -17.84 2.42 4.17
C PHE A 202 -18.45 1.45 5.20
N GLY A 203 -18.90 1.96 6.35
CA GLY A 203 -19.43 1.19 7.48
C GLY A 203 -20.95 1.20 7.60
#